data_AF-A0A316NNT4-F1
#
_entry.id   AF-A0A316NNT4-F1
#
_cell.length_a   1.000
_cell.length_b   1.000
_cell.length_c   1.000
_cell.angle_alpha   90.00
_cell.angle_beta   90.00
_cell.angle_gamma   90.00
#
_symmetry.space_group_name_H-M   'P 1'
#
loop_
_entity.id
_entity.type
_entity.pdbx_description
1 polymer ?
#
loop_
_entity_poly.entity_id
_entity_poly.type
_entity_poly.pdbx_seq_one_letter_code
_entity_poly.pdbx_strand_id
1 'polypeptide(L)'
;MVLALVLLAVCAVSGTLAWLTAKSDTVVNTFTTSDIKVELKETTGTEYKMIPGYTIGKDPKATVLEGSEECYLFVKLDKSTNFDDYLEYTIADGWTKLDGVTDTVYYRKVLTKDINTAYSVLANDQVTVKGSVTKEQMNALDAEGVAKPTLTITAYASQLYKSAGVEFTAAEAWANVTP
;
A
#
# COMPACT_ATOMS: atom_id res chain seq x y z
N MET A 1 8.28 -48.97 -57.90
CA MET A 1 8.15 -47.76 -57.05
C MET A 1 9.21 -47.81 -55.96
N VAL A 2 9.52 -46.66 -55.35
CA VAL A 2 10.85 -46.37 -54.80
C VAL A 2 11.07 -46.87 -53.36
N LEU A 3 12.35 -47.14 -53.11
CA LEU A 3 13.04 -47.68 -51.95
C LEU A 3 12.83 -46.94 -50.61
N ALA A 4 12.96 -47.74 -49.55
CA ALA A 4 13.00 -47.50 -48.11
C ALA A 4 13.60 -46.19 -47.55
N LEU A 5 13.19 -45.89 -46.30
CA LEU A 5 14.14 -45.75 -45.18
C LEU A 5 13.44 -45.93 -43.82
N VAL A 6 13.93 -46.86 -43.01
CA VAL A 6 13.63 -46.96 -41.57
C VAL A 6 14.57 -46.01 -40.84
N LEU A 7 14.06 -45.21 -39.88
CA LEU A 7 14.92 -44.43 -39.00
C LEU A 7 14.42 -44.42 -37.54
N LEU A 8 15.40 -44.29 -36.63
CA LEU A 8 15.34 -44.54 -35.20
C LEU A 8 14.43 -43.59 -34.39
N ALA A 9 14.07 -44.08 -33.21
CA ALA A 9 13.47 -43.28 -32.14
C ALA A 9 14.53 -42.58 -31.25
N VAL A 10 14.03 -41.79 -30.30
CA VAL A 10 14.70 -41.16 -29.14
C VAL A 10 15.41 -39.81 -29.41
N CYS A 11 14.74 -38.72 -29.03
CA CYS A 11 15.15 -37.89 -27.89
C CYS A 11 14.00 -36.95 -27.46
N ALA A 12 14.03 -36.52 -26.20
CA ALA A 12 12.91 -35.83 -25.54
C ALA A 12 12.73 -34.37 -25.98
N VAL A 13 11.48 -33.88 -25.96
CA VAL A 13 11.16 -32.45 -25.99
C VAL A 13 10.51 -32.07 -24.67
N SER A 14 11.26 -31.34 -23.83
CA SER A 14 10.80 -30.78 -22.56
C SER A 14 10.35 -29.34 -22.73
N GLY A 15 9.15 -29.00 -22.24
CA GLY A 15 8.55 -27.66 -22.38
C GLY A 15 8.01 -27.40 -23.79
N THR A 16 6.92 -26.64 -23.97
CA THR A 16 6.14 -25.81 -23.05
C THR A 16 4.64 -26.04 -23.30
N LEU A 17 3.77 -25.74 -22.31
CA LEU A 17 2.31 -25.88 -22.50
C LEU A 17 1.78 -24.78 -23.44
N ALA A 18 1.65 -25.11 -24.72
CA ALA A 18 0.92 -24.30 -25.68
C ALA A 18 -0.60 -24.42 -25.45
N TRP A 19 -1.28 -23.29 -25.31
CA TRP A 19 -2.73 -23.18 -25.15
C TRP A 19 -3.34 -22.44 -26.34
N LEU A 20 -4.46 -22.96 -26.90
CA LEU A 20 -5.44 -22.39 -27.89
C LEU A 20 -6.19 -23.60 -28.51
N THR A 21 -7.51 -23.67 -28.76
CA THR A 21 -8.68 -22.83 -28.42
C THR A 21 -9.96 -23.69 -28.53
N ALA A 22 -11.09 -23.26 -27.96
CA ALA A 22 -12.43 -23.67 -28.43
C ALA A 22 -13.43 -22.51 -28.29
N LYS A 23 -14.38 -22.40 -29.23
CA LYS A 23 -15.35 -21.30 -29.31
C LYS A 23 -16.78 -21.85 -29.28
N SER A 24 -17.56 -21.47 -28.28
CA SER A 24 -19.03 -21.54 -28.27
C SER A 24 -19.60 -20.15 -28.56
N ASP A 25 -20.92 -20.03 -28.68
CA ASP A 25 -21.60 -18.76 -28.93
C ASP A 25 -21.13 -17.65 -27.99
N THR A 26 -20.79 -16.50 -28.58
CA THR A 26 -20.18 -15.38 -27.86
C THR A 26 -21.22 -14.67 -26.98
N VAL A 27 -21.42 -15.19 -25.78
CA VAL A 27 -21.60 -14.30 -24.62
C VAL A 27 -20.30 -13.52 -24.49
N VAL A 28 -20.25 -12.33 -25.10
CA VAL A 28 -19.20 -11.35 -24.80
C VAL A 28 -19.50 -10.82 -23.41
N ASN A 29 -19.10 -11.58 -22.39
CA ASN A 29 -18.78 -10.99 -21.11
C ASN A 29 -17.57 -10.10 -21.36
N THR A 30 -17.81 -8.80 -21.42
CA THR A 30 -16.76 -7.79 -21.46
C THR A 30 -16.10 -7.81 -20.09
N PHE A 31 -15.10 -8.67 -19.90
CA PHE A 31 -14.29 -8.68 -18.70
C PHE A 31 -13.44 -7.41 -18.68
N THR A 32 -13.94 -6.37 -18.02
CA THR A 32 -13.12 -5.21 -17.61
C THR A 32 -11.97 -5.69 -16.75
N THR A 33 -10.81 -5.04 -16.87
CA THR A 33 -9.76 -5.15 -15.85
C THR A 33 -10.31 -4.59 -14.54
N SER A 34 -10.01 -5.27 -13.44
CA SER A 34 -10.30 -4.76 -12.10
C SER A 34 -9.42 -3.54 -11.83
N ASP A 35 -9.94 -2.35 -12.09
CA ASP A 35 -9.28 -1.09 -11.77
C ASP A 35 -9.50 -0.77 -10.28
N ILE A 36 -8.43 -0.46 -9.55
CA ILE A 36 -8.52 0.07 -8.18
C ILE A 36 -7.75 1.39 -8.15
N LYS A 37 -8.38 2.43 -7.64
CA LYS A 37 -7.82 3.78 -7.57
C LYS A 37 -7.81 4.22 -6.11
N VAL A 38 -6.62 4.52 -5.60
CA VAL A 38 -6.41 5.03 -4.25
C VAL A 38 -5.88 6.45 -4.30
N GLU A 39 -6.35 7.28 -3.38
CA GLU A 39 -5.88 8.65 -3.18
C GLU A 39 -5.44 8.83 -1.72
N LEU A 40 -4.39 9.63 -1.50
CA LEU A 40 -3.96 10.09 -0.18
C LEU A 40 -3.90 11.63 -0.22
N LYS A 41 -4.66 12.29 0.67
CA LYS A 41 -4.71 13.75 0.79
C LYS A 41 -4.32 14.19 2.19
N GLU A 42 -3.53 15.25 2.27
CA GLU A 42 -3.27 16.04 3.48
C GLU A 42 -3.64 17.50 3.12
N THR A 43 -4.37 18.19 3.99
CA THR A 43 -4.81 19.60 3.78
C THR A 43 -4.07 20.58 4.69
N THR A 44 -3.35 20.08 5.70
CA THR A 44 -2.43 20.87 6.52
C THR A 44 -1.19 21.32 5.73
N GLY A 45 -0.56 22.43 6.16
CA GLY A 45 0.45 23.15 5.37
C GLY A 45 1.80 22.42 5.13
N THR A 46 2.77 23.12 4.55
CA THR A 46 4.11 22.55 4.28
C THR A 46 5.14 22.84 5.37
N GLU A 47 4.88 23.81 6.25
CA GLU A 47 5.81 24.23 7.31
C GLU A 47 5.13 24.19 8.67
N TYR A 48 5.82 23.59 9.66
CA TYR A 48 5.30 23.38 10.99
C TYR A 48 6.33 23.81 12.04
N LYS A 49 5.89 24.57 13.04
CA LYS A 49 6.73 24.95 14.18
C LYS A 49 6.61 23.88 15.26
N MET A 50 7.72 23.23 15.58
CA MET A 50 7.80 22.36 16.75
C MET A 50 7.78 23.20 18.02
N ILE A 51 6.79 22.98 18.87
CA ILE A 51 6.72 23.51 20.23
C ILE A 51 6.59 22.29 21.16
N PRO A 52 7.51 22.04 22.10
CA PRO A 52 7.47 20.83 22.92
C PRO A 52 6.17 20.72 23.71
N GLY A 53 5.55 19.54 23.66
CA GLY A 53 4.26 19.24 24.28
C GLY A 53 3.03 19.69 23.47
N TYR A 54 3.20 20.35 22.32
CA TYR A 54 2.09 20.73 21.44
C TYR A 54 1.82 19.66 20.39
N THR A 55 0.56 19.60 19.93
CA THR A 55 0.17 18.84 18.76
C THR A 55 0.32 19.66 17.49
N ILE A 56 0.64 18.99 16.40
CA ILE A 56 0.72 19.53 15.05
C ILE A 56 -0.36 18.85 14.24
N GLY A 57 -1.34 19.63 13.75
CA GLY A 57 -2.38 19.13 12.87
C GLY A 57 -1.78 18.50 11.62
N LYS A 58 -2.20 17.27 11.33
CA LYS A 58 -1.74 16.40 10.24
C LYS A 58 -2.89 15.48 9.86
N ASP A 59 -3.57 15.76 8.75
CA ASP A 59 -4.79 15.07 8.33
C ASP A 59 -4.65 14.12 7.11
N PRO A 60 -3.62 13.26 7.02
CA PRO A 60 -3.46 12.33 5.91
C PRO A 60 -4.63 11.35 5.88
N LYS A 61 -5.42 11.42 4.82
CA LYS A 61 -6.64 10.64 4.59
C LYS A 61 -6.51 9.81 3.34
N ALA A 62 -6.58 8.49 3.51
CA ALA A 62 -6.55 7.52 2.43
C ALA A 62 -7.98 7.18 1.99
N THR A 63 -8.24 7.22 0.69
CA THR A 63 -9.57 7.01 0.10
C THR A 63 -9.44 6.05 -1.07
N VAL A 64 -10.26 5.00 -1.10
CA VAL A 64 -10.48 4.20 -2.32
C VAL A 64 -11.56 4.89 -3.13
N LEU A 65 -11.26 5.26 -4.38
CA LEU A 65 -12.15 6.09 -5.20
C LEU A 65 -13.30 5.28 -5.80
N GLU A 66 -14.40 5.97 -6.09
CA GLU A 66 -15.58 5.41 -6.76
C GLU A 66 -15.23 4.70 -8.08
N GLY A 67 -15.92 3.58 -8.35
CA GLY A 67 -15.63 2.71 -9.49
C GLY A 67 -14.43 1.77 -9.30
N SER A 68 -13.85 1.71 -8.09
CA SER A 68 -12.90 0.65 -7.72
C SER A 68 -13.61 -0.62 -7.28
N GLU A 69 -12.89 -1.75 -7.32
CA GLU A 69 -13.32 -3.02 -6.74
C GLU A 69 -13.06 -3.12 -5.23
N GLU A 70 -13.68 -4.10 -4.56
CA GLU A 70 -13.38 -4.43 -3.15
C GLU A 70 -11.90 -4.79 -2.99
N CYS A 71 -11.26 -4.22 -1.96
CA CYS A 71 -9.80 -4.25 -1.85
C CYS A 71 -9.29 -4.25 -0.41
N TYR A 72 -8.02 -4.64 -0.27
CA TYR A 72 -7.20 -4.20 0.84
C TYR A 72 -6.63 -2.81 0.53
N LEU A 73 -6.90 -1.86 1.41
CA LEU A 73 -6.26 -0.55 1.45
C LEU A 73 -5.10 -0.62 2.46
N PHE A 74 -3.91 -0.21 2.03
CA PHE A 74 -2.69 -0.18 2.84
C PHE A 74 -2.17 1.24 2.99
N VAL A 75 -1.52 1.52 4.11
CA VAL A 75 -0.69 2.71 4.33
C VAL A 75 0.65 2.28 4.92
N LYS A 76 1.74 2.63 4.22
CA LYS A 76 3.11 2.48 4.68
C LYS A 76 3.56 3.80 5.32
N LEU A 77 4.19 3.73 6.48
CA LEU A 77 4.73 4.87 7.21
C LEU A 77 6.24 4.76 7.33
N ASP A 78 6.96 5.64 6.64
CA ASP A 78 8.42 5.75 6.68
C ASP A 78 8.83 6.91 7.58
N LYS A 79 9.43 6.59 8.73
CA LYS A 79 10.02 7.57 9.65
C LYS A 79 11.49 7.82 9.32
N SER A 80 11.95 9.05 9.46
CA SER A 80 13.40 9.32 9.58
C SER A 80 13.95 8.73 10.88
N THR A 81 15.25 8.41 10.91
CA THR A 81 15.91 7.80 12.08
C THR A 81 15.75 8.62 13.37
N ASN A 82 15.70 9.94 13.26
CA ASN A 82 15.52 10.88 14.37
C ASN A 82 14.05 11.22 14.69
N PHE A 83 13.06 10.67 13.97
CA PHE A 83 11.66 11.05 14.20
C PHE A 83 11.22 10.85 15.66
N ASP A 84 11.52 9.67 16.21
CA ASP A 84 11.08 9.29 17.57
C ASP A 84 11.82 10.05 18.68
N ASP A 85 12.87 10.83 18.39
CA ASP A 85 13.51 11.72 19.36
C ASP A 85 12.68 12.99 19.62
N TYR A 86 11.90 13.41 18.61
CA TYR A 86 11.22 14.72 18.59
C TYR A 86 9.70 14.62 18.56
N LEU A 87 9.18 13.60 17.86
CA LEU A 87 7.78 13.47 17.50
C LEU A 87 7.24 12.09 17.91
N GLU A 88 5.93 12.01 18.07
CA GLU A 88 5.19 10.78 18.24
C GLU A 88 3.84 10.87 17.52
N TYR A 89 3.30 9.71 17.14
CA TYR A 89 1.99 9.60 16.52
C TYR A 89 1.27 8.35 17.01
N THR A 90 -0.04 8.33 16.82
CA THR A 90 -0.88 7.14 17.01
C THR A 90 -1.65 6.91 15.71
N ILE A 91 -1.79 5.66 15.27
CA ILE A 91 -2.61 5.31 14.11
C ILE A 91 -4.09 5.39 14.48
N ALA A 92 -4.93 5.86 13.57
CA ALA A 92 -6.37 5.97 13.77
C ALA A 92 -7.06 4.60 13.89
N ASP A 93 -8.27 4.59 14.45
CA ASP A 93 -9.04 3.36 14.65
C ASP A 93 -9.43 2.65 13.34
N GLY A 94 -9.52 1.32 13.40
CA GLY A 94 -9.91 0.45 12.29
C GLY A 94 -8.77 0.08 11.32
N TRP A 95 -7.55 0.53 11.58
CA TRP A 95 -6.35 0.04 10.89
C TRP A 95 -5.73 -1.14 11.64
N THR A 96 -5.34 -2.18 10.93
CA THR A 96 -4.63 -3.35 11.49
C THR A 96 -3.17 -3.30 11.03
N LYS A 97 -2.22 -3.51 11.94
CA LYS A 97 -0.80 -3.58 11.56
C LYS A 97 -0.54 -4.85 10.74
N LEU A 98 0.24 -4.75 9.67
CA LEU A 98 0.75 -5.92 8.96
C LEU A 98 2.02 -6.41 9.67
N ASP A 99 1.95 -7.61 10.26
CA ASP A 99 3.10 -8.27 10.86
C ASP A 99 3.85 -9.13 9.83
N GLY A 100 5.13 -9.44 10.10
CA GLY A 100 5.98 -10.25 9.24
C GLY A 100 6.63 -9.51 8.06
N VAL A 101 6.41 -8.19 7.93
CA VAL A 101 7.08 -7.30 6.97
C VAL A 101 8.11 -6.41 7.67
N THR A 102 9.13 -5.96 6.93
CA THR A 102 10.16 -5.03 7.44
C THR A 102 9.67 -3.61 7.59
N ASP A 103 8.73 -3.20 6.73
CA ASP A 103 8.15 -1.87 6.69
C ASP A 103 7.09 -1.68 7.79
N THR A 104 6.89 -0.44 8.24
CA THR A 104 5.75 -0.13 9.11
C THR A 104 4.49 0.07 8.26
N VAL A 105 3.72 -1.00 8.08
CA VAL A 105 2.54 -1.04 7.22
C VAL A 105 1.28 -1.32 8.05
N TYR A 106 0.22 -0.61 7.74
CA TYR A 106 -1.13 -0.86 8.27
C TYR A 106 -2.11 -1.06 7.12
N TYR A 107 -3.14 -1.86 7.35
CA TYR A 107 -4.14 -2.20 6.35
C TYR A 107 -5.57 -2.21 6.90
N ARG A 108 -6.54 -2.09 6.00
CA ARG A 108 -7.96 -2.39 6.23
C ARG A 108 -8.58 -2.98 4.98
N LYS A 109 -9.69 -3.70 5.12
CA LYS A 109 -10.55 -4.04 3.98
C LYS A 109 -11.47 -2.87 3.66
N VAL A 110 -11.70 -2.60 2.39
CA VAL A 110 -12.71 -1.67 1.88
C VAL A 110 -13.66 -2.46 1.00
N LEU A 111 -14.89 -2.64 1.47
CA LEU A 111 -15.97 -3.31 0.74
C LEU A 111 -16.74 -2.28 -0.08
N THR A 112 -17.60 -2.74 -1.01
CA THR A 112 -18.30 -1.88 -1.98
C THR A 112 -19.05 -0.71 -1.32
N LYS A 113 -19.68 -0.95 -0.16
CA LYS A 113 -20.41 0.06 0.61
C LYS A 113 -19.52 1.12 1.30
N ASP A 114 -18.23 0.83 1.43
CA ASP A 114 -17.24 1.61 2.18
C ASP A 114 -16.30 2.39 1.22
N ILE A 115 -16.39 2.15 -0.09
CA ILE A 115 -15.70 2.91 -1.14
C ILE A 115 -16.13 4.39 -1.12
N ASN A 116 -15.24 5.28 -1.55
CA ASN A 116 -15.35 6.73 -1.49
C ASN A 116 -15.45 7.32 -0.06
N THR A 117 -15.17 6.50 0.96
CA THR A 117 -14.98 6.97 2.35
C THR A 117 -13.52 7.36 2.57
N ALA A 118 -13.30 8.56 3.12
CA ALA A 118 -11.96 9.02 3.50
C ALA A 118 -11.59 8.52 4.90
N TYR A 119 -10.48 7.78 5.01
CA TYR A 119 -9.98 7.23 6.27
C TYR A 119 -8.77 8.01 6.77
N SER A 120 -8.91 8.70 7.91
CA SER A 120 -7.76 9.24 8.63
C SER A 120 -6.75 8.14 8.93
N VAL A 121 -5.46 8.42 8.69
CA VAL A 121 -4.36 7.51 9.01
C VAL A 121 -3.85 7.75 10.43
N LEU A 122 -3.81 9.02 10.85
CA LEU A 122 -3.36 9.43 12.18
C LEU A 122 -4.56 9.69 13.10
N ALA A 123 -4.46 9.25 14.36
CA ALA A 123 -5.50 9.47 15.36
C ALA A 123 -5.66 10.96 15.66
N ASN A 124 -6.89 11.45 15.62
CA ASN A 124 -7.25 12.87 15.77
C ASN A 124 -6.64 13.81 14.70
N ASP A 125 -6.22 13.28 13.54
CA ASP A 125 -5.57 14.06 12.48
C ASP A 125 -4.40 14.94 13.01
N GLN A 126 -3.47 14.34 13.76
CA GLN A 126 -2.31 15.04 14.32
C GLN A 126 -1.07 14.16 14.57
N VAL A 127 0.07 14.81 14.77
CA VAL A 127 1.26 14.28 15.48
C VAL A 127 1.55 15.12 16.72
N THR A 128 2.28 14.59 17.70
CA THR A 128 2.64 15.32 18.93
C THR A 128 4.13 15.58 18.97
N VAL A 129 4.54 16.80 19.35
CA VAL A 129 5.94 17.12 19.69
C VAL A 129 6.19 16.70 21.13
N LYS A 130 7.20 15.86 21.36
CA LYS A 130 7.49 15.35 22.70
C LYS A 130 7.80 16.50 23.67
N GLY A 131 7.19 16.46 24.86
CA GLY A 131 7.42 17.47 25.90
C GLY A 131 8.86 17.52 26.43
N SER A 132 9.66 16.48 26.16
CA SER A 132 11.07 16.39 26.50
C SER A 132 12.01 17.12 25.53
N VAL A 133 11.53 17.60 24.37
CA VAL A 133 12.39 18.26 23.37
C VAL A 133 12.87 19.61 23.90
N THR A 134 14.18 19.79 24.03
CA THR A 134 14.77 21.05 24.49
C THR A 134 15.03 22.04 23.35
N LYS A 135 15.28 23.30 23.71
CA LYS A 135 15.65 24.35 22.76
C LYS A 135 16.97 24.04 22.04
N GLU A 136 17.91 23.41 22.73
CA GLU A 136 19.21 23.01 22.20
C GLU A 136 19.04 21.91 21.15
N GLN A 137 18.15 20.94 21.39
CA GLN A 137 17.81 19.90 20.41
C GLN A 137 17.11 20.48 19.18
N MET A 138 16.22 21.46 19.34
CA MET A 138 15.60 22.15 18.21
C MET A 138 16.60 22.99 17.41
N ASN A 139 17.46 23.78 18.07
CA ASN A 139 18.51 24.55 17.40
C ASN A 139 19.48 23.65 16.62
N ALA A 140 19.73 22.41 17.08
CA ALA A 140 20.55 21.45 16.37
C ALA A 140 19.94 20.99 15.03
N LEU A 141 18.61 21.05 14.86
CA LEU A 141 17.93 20.75 13.60
C LEU A 141 18.05 21.87 12.55
N ASP A 142 18.48 23.07 12.94
CA ASP A 142 18.73 24.19 12.03
C ASP A 142 20.21 24.32 11.62
N ALA A 143 21.08 23.42 12.10
CA ALA A 143 22.46 23.34 11.64
C ALA A 143 22.56 22.80 10.20
N GLU A 144 23.48 23.35 9.42
CA GLU A 144 23.65 23.00 8.00
C GLU A 144 23.97 21.50 7.84
N GLY A 145 23.24 20.83 6.94
CA GLY A 145 23.37 19.40 6.68
C GLY A 145 22.61 18.48 7.65
N VAL A 146 21.93 19.00 8.68
CA VAL A 146 21.11 18.18 9.58
C VAL A 146 19.74 17.88 8.97
N ALA A 147 19.39 16.61 8.89
CA ALA A 147 18.08 16.17 8.41
C ALA A 147 17.01 16.40 9.49
N LYS A 148 15.95 17.15 9.14
CA LYS A 148 14.79 17.36 10.00
C LYS A 148 13.97 16.06 10.17
N PRO A 149 13.29 15.85 11.30
CA PRO A 149 12.47 14.66 11.51
C PRO A 149 11.31 14.61 10.50
N THR A 150 11.11 13.48 9.83
CA THR A 150 10.05 13.28 8.82
C THR A 150 9.23 12.04 9.08
N LEU A 151 7.96 12.10 8.68
CA LEU A 151 7.03 10.98 8.57
C LEU A 151 6.43 11.04 7.16
N THR A 152 6.87 10.14 6.29
CA THR A 152 6.29 9.97 4.96
C THR A 152 5.22 8.88 5.03
N ILE A 153 4.07 9.14 4.42
CA ILE A 153 2.96 8.18 4.36
C ILE A 153 2.66 7.92 2.88
N THR A 154 2.59 6.64 2.50
CA THR A 154 2.24 6.23 1.14
C THR A 154 1.08 5.25 1.18
N ALA A 155 0.02 5.51 0.41
CA ALA A 155 -1.14 4.63 0.32
C ALA A 155 -1.04 3.69 -0.90
N TYR A 156 -1.46 2.44 -0.72
CA TYR A 156 -1.52 1.41 -1.77
C TYR A 156 -2.85 0.67 -1.67
N ALA A 157 -3.32 0.07 -2.77
CA ALA A 157 -4.51 -0.77 -2.74
C ALA A 157 -4.36 -1.99 -3.65
N SER A 158 -4.88 -3.13 -3.19
CA SER A 158 -4.75 -4.44 -3.84
C SER A 158 -6.10 -5.15 -3.76
N GLN A 159 -6.54 -5.79 -4.84
CA GLN A 159 -7.88 -6.39 -4.91
C GLN A 159 -8.10 -7.42 -3.79
N LEU A 160 -9.33 -7.52 -3.28
CA LEU A 160 -9.65 -8.40 -2.15
C LEU A 160 -9.63 -9.87 -2.56
N TYR A 161 -10.10 -10.19 -3.77
CA TYR A 161 -10.27 -11.56 -4.25
C TYR A 161 -9.20 -11.98 -5.28
N LYS A 162 -8.66 -13.18 -5.12
CA LYS A 162 -7.77 -13.82 -6.11
C LYS A 162 -8.51 -14.77 -7.06
N SER A 163 -9.70 -15.23 -6.66
CA SER A 163 -10.66 -15.93 -7.51
C SER A 163 -12.06 -15.85 -6.86
N ALA A 164 -13.09 -16.38 -7.53
CA ALA A 164 -14.47 -16.31 -7.06
C ALA A 164 -14.64 -16.84 -5.62
N GLY A 165 -14.97 -15.95 -4.68
CA GLY A 165 -15.15 -16.29 -3.26
C GLY A 165 -13.87 -16.59 -2.48
N VAL A 166 -12.67 -16.41 -3.07
CA VAL A 166 -11.38 -16.66 -2.41
C VAL A 166 -10.63 -15.34 -2.27
N GLU A 167 -10.54 -14.86 -1.03
CA GLU A 167 -9.77 -13.67 -0.69
C GLU A 167 -8.25 -13.92 -0.77
N PHE A 168 -7.49 -12.87 -1.05
CA PHE A 168 -6.10 -12.80 -0.63
C PHE A 168 -6.01 -12.67 0.89
N THR A 169 -4.91 -13.13 1.47
CA THR A 169 -4.47 -12.65 2.79
C THR A 169 -3.88 -11.25 2.66
N ALA A 170 -3.85 -10.46 3.75
CA ALA A 170 -3.25 -9.12 3.73
C ALA A 170 -1.76 -9.14 3.31
N ALA A 171 -1.02 -10.21 3.65
CA ALA A 171 0.38 -10.37 3.24
C ALA A 171 0.53 -10.67 1.73
N GLU A 172 -0.29 -11.55 1.16
CA GLU A 172 -0.31 -11.77 -0.31
C GLU A 172 -0.73 -10.49 -1.04
N ALA A 173 -1.76 -9.79 -0.54
CA ALA A 173 -2.25 -8.56 -1.12
C ALA A 173 -1.21 -7.42 -1.07
N TRP A 174 -0.42 -7.33 0.00
CA TRP A 174 0.71 -6.41 0.13
C TRP A 174 1.84 -6.74 -0.86
N ALA A 175 2.20 -8.02 -0.98
CA ALA A 175 3.23 -8.48 -1.92
C ALA A 175 2.90 -8.18 -3.40
N ASN A 176 1.61 -8.02 -3.74
CA ASN A 176 1.19 -7.61 -5.09
C ASN A 176 1.40 -6.12 -5.40
N VAL A 177 1.59 -5.26 -4.37
CA VAL A 177 1.69 -3.79 -4.51
C VAL A 177 3.04 -3.21 -4.08
N THR A 178 3.88 -4.01 -3.44
CA THR A 178 5.29 -3.69 -3.21
C THR A 178 6.16 -4.06 -4.41
N PRO A 179 7.07 -3.18 -4.87
CA PRO A 179 8.11 -3.53 -5.85
C PRO A 179 9.21 -4.44 -5.28
#